data_AF-A0A8U0U5J3-F1
#
_entry.id   AF-A0A8U0U5J3-F1
#
_cell.length_a   1.000
_cell.length_b   1.000
_cell.length_c   1.000
_cell.angle_alpha   90.00
_cell.angle_beta   90.00
_cell.angle_gamma   90.00
#
_symmetry.space_group_name_H-M   'P 1'
#
loop_
_entity.id
_entity.type
_entity.pdbx_description
1 polymer ?
#
loop_
_entity_poly.entity_id
_entity_poly.type
_entity_poly.pdbx_seq_one_letter_code
_entity_poly.pdbx_strand_id
1 'polypeptide(L)'
;MYTELQTQKIRIPAEMNTNLMILHSYILVKIHVKRGEHLKAARMLIRVSNNISKFPSHIVPILTSAVIECHRAGLRNSSFSFAAMLMRPEYRHKIDPKYRKKIEAMVRRPDTSEIEEETSPCPYCGFTLPQCELICPGCKNNLPYCIATGHHMLKEDWSVCPHCEFPALYSQLILLLETESVCPMCSETLSVNQVEKMDDCSSYLQPDQSEH
;
A
#
# COMPACT_ATOMS: atom_id res chain seq x y z
N MET A 1 1.18 1.52 20.90
CA MET A 1 2.25 2.51 20.61
C MET A 1 1.82 3.62 19.64
N TYR A 2 1.51 3.36 18.36
CA TYR A 2 1.12 4.47 17.46
C TYR A 2 -0.15 5.20 17.93
N THR A 3 -1.19 4.43 18.23
CA THR A 3 -2.46 4.93 18.78
C THR A 3 -2.26 5.61 20.13
N GLU A 4 -1.41 5.05 21.02
CA GLU A 4 -1.07 5.68 22.30
C GLU A 4 -0.42 7.08 22.13
N LEU A 5 0.47 7.24 21.14
CA LEU A 5 1.08 8.54 20.85
C LEU A 5 0.04 9.54 20.33
N GLN A 6 -0.90 9.11 19.48
CA GLN A 6 -2.02 9.94 19.04
C GLN A 6 -2.90 10.36 20.24
N THR A 7 -3.26 9.41 21.11
CA THR A 7 -4.08 9.70 22.30
C THR A 7 -3.38 10.67 23.25
N GLN A 8 -2.06 10.57 23.38
CA GLN A 8 -1.25 11.47 24.20
C GLN A 8 -0.91 12.80 23.49
N LYS A 9 -1.37 13.00 22.24
CA LYS A 9 -1.05 14.15 21.39
C LYS A 9 0.45 14.39 21.23
N ILE A 10 1.24 13.32 21.29
CA ILE A 10 2.68 13.36 21.10
C ILE A 10 2.95 13.32 19.60
N ARG A 11 3.84 14.21 19.14
CA ARG A 11 4.26 14.26 17.73
C ARG A 11 4.83 12.90 17.31
N ILE A 12 4.24 12.32 16.28
CA ILE A 12 4.67 11.04 15.73
C ILE A 12 5.81 11.30 14.75
N PRO A 13 6.97 10.64 14.89
CA PRO A 13 8.06 10.78 13.93
C PRO A 13 7.64 10.36 12.52
N ALA A 14 8.05 11.13 11.50
CA ALA A 14 7.76 10.83 10.10
C ALA A 14 8.22 9.43 9.66
N GLU A 15 9.33 8.95 10.22
CA GLU A 15 9.84 7.59 9.99
C GLU A 15 8.85 6.52 10.50
N MET A 16 8.21 6.75 11.65
CA MET A 16 7.24 5.82 12.22
C MET A 16 5.98 5.74 11.35
N ASN A 17 5.49 6.88 10.84
CA ASN A 17 4.41 6.93 9.86
C ASN A 17 4.75 6.13 8.59
N THR A 18 5.97 6.32 8.09
CA THR A 18 6.46 5.61 6.90
C THR A 18 6.57 4.10 7.14
N ASN A 19 7.11 3.69 8.29
CA ASN A 19 7.24 2.28 8.66
C ASN A 19 5.87 1.60 8.82
N LEU A 20 4.92 2.28 9.47
CA LEU A 20 3.55 1.78 9.61
C LEU A 20 2.88 1.62 8.26
N MET A 21 3.01 2.60 7.37
CA MET A 21 2.45 2.55 6.01
C MET A 21 3.01 1.38 5.19
N ILE A 22 4.31 1.11 5.27
CA ILE A 22 4.95 -0.03 4.58
C ILE A 22 4.47 -1.36 5.17
N LEU A 23 4.39 -1.46 6.50
CA LEU A 23 3.88 -2.66 7.17
C LEU A 23 2.40 -2.93 6.83
N HIS A 24 1.58 -1.88 6.85
CA HIS A 24 0.17 -1.95 6.47
C HIS A 24 0.00 -2.41 5.02
N SER A 25 0.82 -1.88 4.12
CA SER A 25 0.83 -2.30 2.71
C SER A 25 1.14 -3.79 2.59
N TYR A 26 2.06 -4.34 3.40
CA TYR A 26 2.35 -5.79 3.43
C TYR A 26 1.16 -6.62 3.90
N ILE A 27 0.40 -6.16 4.90
CA ILE A 27 -0.81 -6.84 5.39
C ILE A 27 -1.90 -6.83 4.32
N LEU A 28 -2.11 -5.69 3.65
CA LEU A 28 -3.12 -5.52 2.59
C LEU A 28 -2.92 -6.48 1.42
N VAL A 29 -1.69 -6.87 1.09
CA VAL A 29 -1.41 -7.84 0.00
C VAL A 29 -2.24 -9.10 0.17
N LYS A 30 -2.28 -9.67 1.38
CA LYS A 30 -3.00 -10.93 1.63
C LYS A 30 -4.50 -10.76 1.43
N ILE A 31 -5.05 -9.60 1.79
CA ILE A 31 -6.47 -9.28 1.66
C ILE A 31 -6.82 -9.13 0.17
N HIS A 32 -6.07 -8.30 -0.57
CA HIS A 32 -6.31 -8.07 -1.99
C HIS A 32 -6.15 -9.34 -2.83
N VAL A 33 -5.16 -10.19 -2.54
CA VAL A 33 -4.98 -11.48 -3.24
C VAL A 33 -6.18 -12.40 -3.02
N LYS A 34 -6.70 -12.50 -1.79
CA LYS A 34 -7.90 -13.31 -1.49
C LYS A 34 -9.15 -12.81 -2.22
N ARG A 35 -9.27 -11.49 -2.39
CA ARG A 35 -10.37 -10.84 -3.11
C ARG A 35 -10.21 -10.85 -4.64
N GLY A 36 -9.09 -11.39 -5.16
CA GLY A 36 -8.80 -11.39 -6.60
C GLY A 36 -8.36 -10.02 -7.15
N GLU A 37 -8.14 -9.03 -6.28
CA GLU A 37 -7.68 -7.69 -6.65
C GLU A 37 -6.17 -7.65 -6.90
N HIS A 38 -5.72 -8.42 -7.89
CA HIS A 38 -4.28 -8.63 -8.16
C HIS A 38 -3.51 -7.34 -8.46
N LEU A 39 -4.14 -6.36 -9.09
CA LEU A 39 -3.50 -5.08 -9.38
C LEU A 39 -3.20 -4.29 -8.09
N LYS A 40 -4.17 -4.18 -7.16
CA LYS A 40 -3.96 -3.55 -5.85
C LYS A 40 -2.90 -4.30 -5.04
N ALA A 41 -2.98 -5.64 -5.02
CA ALA A 41 -1.97 -6.47 -4.36
C ALA A 41 -0.55 -6.24 -4.93
N ALA A 42 -0.43 -6.20 -6.25
CA ALA A 42 0.85 -6.00 -6.93
C ALA A 42 1.44 -4.60 -6.63
N ARG A 43 0.62 -3.55 -6.62
CA ARG A 43 1.05 -2.19 -6.25
C ARG A 43 1.53 -2.11 -4.80
N MET A 44 0.83 -2.78 -3.87
CA MET A 44 1.29 -2.89 -2.48
C MET A 44 2.62 -3.67 -2.38
N LEU A 45 2.77 -4.76 -3.15
CA LEU A 45 4.02 -5.51 -3.22
C LEU A 45 5.18 -4.69 -3.79
N ILE A 46 4.93 -3.83 -4.79
CA ILE A 46 5.95 -2.90 -5.32
C ILE A 46 6.44 -1.98 -4.20
N ARG A 47 5.52 -1.34 -3.46
CA ARG A 47 5.85 -0.46 -2.33
C ARG A 47 6.68 -1.17 -1.25
N VAL A 48 6.29 -2.39 -0.87
CA VAL A 48 7.02 -3.20 0.11
C VAL A 48 8.39 -3.62 -0.44
N SER A 49 8.46 -4.02 -1.72
CA SER A 49 9.71 -4.45 -2.37
C SER A 49 10.72 -3.31 -2.56
N ASN A 50 10.25 -2.09 -2.79
CA ASN A 50 11.11 -0.90 -2.81
C ASN A 50 11.69 -0.56 -1.42
N ASN A 51 11.11 -1.12 -0.35
CA ASN A 51 11.55 -0.99 1.03
C ASN A 51 12.01 -2.33 1.64
N ILE A 52 12.48 -3.26 0.80
CA ILE A 52 12.71 -4.67 1.19
C ILE A 52 13.79 -4.85 2.26
N SER A 53 14.71 -3.88 2.42
CA SER A 53 15.71 -3.87 3.49
C SER A 53 15.08 -3.87 4.89
N LYS A 54 13.83 -3.40 5.03
CA LYS A 54 13.06 -3.44 6.29
C LYS A 54 12.51 -4.83 6.62
N PHE A 55 12.60 -5.80 5.70
CA PHE A 55 12.09 -7.17 5.85
C PHE A 55 13.17 -8.24 5.55
N PRO A 56 14.31 -8.26 6.26
CA PRO A 56 15.46 -9.09 5.91
C PRO A 56 15.17 -10.59 5.90
N SER A 57 14.28 -11.07 6.78
CA SER A 57 13.88 -12.48 6.84
C SER A 57 12.88 -12.88 5.75
N HIS A 58 12.21 -11.92 5.12
CA HIS A 58 11.11 -12.17 4.17
C HIS A 58 11.44 -11.71 2.74
N ILE A 59 12.69 -11.38 2.45
CA ILE A 59 13.13 -10.89 1.12
C ILE A 59 12.65 -11.82 0.00
N VAL A 60 13.01 -13.10 0.08
CA VAL A 60 12.70 -14.07 -0.99
C VAL A 60 11.20 -14.32 -1.13
N PRO A 61 10.41 -14.57 -0.06
CA PRO A 61 8.96 -14.67 -0.15
C PRO A 61 8.26 -13.43 -0.74
N ILE A 62 8.64 -12.23 -0.29
CA ILE A 62 8.04 -10.96 -0.74
C ILE A 62 8.33 -10.75 -2.22
N LEU A 63 9.61 -10.82 -2.62
CA LEU A 63 9.97 -10.61 -4.03
C LEU A 63 9.37 -11.70 -4.93
N THR A 64 9.27 -12.95 -4.47
CA THR A 64 8.65 -14.02 -5.26
C THR A 64 7.17 -13.73 -5.49
N SER A 65 6.48 -13.26 -4.44
CA SER A 65 5.07 -12.84 -4.55
C SER A 65 4.93 -11.62 -5.46
N ALA A 66 5.84 -10.65 -5.35
CA ALA A 66 5.87 -9.46 -6.21
C ALA A 66 6.00 -9.84 -7.68
N VAL A 67 6.92 -10.74 -8.04
CA VAL A 67 7.05 -11.23 -9.43
C VAL A 67 5.75 -11.88 -9.91
N ILE A 68 5.15 -12.75 -9.11
CA ILE A 68 3.95 -13.50 -9.51
C ILE A 68 2.76 -12.56 -9.70
N GLU A 69 2.49 -11.70 -8.73
CA GLU A 69 1.33 -10.80 -8.75
C GLU A 69 1.51 -9.67 -9.76
N CYS A 70 2.70 -9.08 -9.90
CA CYS A 70 2.97 -8.08 -10.93
C CYS A 70 2.79 -8.66 -12.33
N HIS A 71 3.32 -9.87 -12.60
CA HIS A 71 3.14 -10.53 -13.89
C HIS A 71 1.67 -10.83 -14.19
N ARG A 72 0.90 -11.28 -13.19
CA ARG A 72 -0.54 -11.55 -13.33
C ARG A 72 -1.34 -10.27 -13.57
N ALA A 73 -0.97 -9.17 -12.93
CA ALA A 73 -1.62 -7.88 -13.05
C ALA A 73 -1.21 -7.09 -14.31
N GLY A 74 -0.32 -7.61 -15.16
CA GLY A 74 0.17 -6.91 -16.35
C GLY A 74 1.28 -5.89 -16.10
N LEU A 75 1.84 -5.88 -14.88
CA LEU A 75 2.96 -5.02 -14.49
C LEU A 75 4.30 -5.69 -14.86
N ARG A 76 4.58 -5.85 -16.16
CA ARG A 76 5.68 -6.71 -16.65
C ARG A 76 7.06 -6.14 -16.34
N ASN A 77 7.26 -4.84 -16.49
CA ASN A 77 8.53 -4.19 -16.18
C ASN A 77 8.86 -4.32 -14.68
N SER A 78 7.90 -4.04 -13.80
CA SER A 78 8.03 -4.24 -12.35
C SER A 78 8.33 -5.70 -12.00
N SER A 79 7.60 -6.63 -12.61
CA SER A 79 7.84 -8.07 -12.46
C SER A 79 9.26 -8.47 -12.87
N PHE A 80 9.75 -7.96 -14.00
CA PHE A 80 11.12 -8.22 -14.48
C PHE A 80 12.17 -7.70 -13.50
N SER A 81 12.00 -6.48 -12.99
CA SER A 81 12.94 -5.87 -12.03
C SER A 81 13.12 -6.73 -10.77
N PHE A 82 12.02 -7.19 -10.16
CA PHE A 82 12.08 -8.07 -8.99
C PHE A 82 12.59 -9.48 -9.32
N ALA A 83 12.26 -10.00 -10.51
CA ALA A 83 12.80 -11.28 -10.99
C ALA A 83 14.32 -11.22 -11.14
N ALA A 84 14.85 -10.14 -11.73
CA ALA A 84 16.28 -9.91 -11.85
C ALA A 84 16.96 -9.80 -10.48
N MET A 85 16.32 -9.13 -9.51
CA MET A 85 16.81 -9.08 -8.13
C MET A 85 16.88 -10.47 -7.49
N LEU A 86 15.84 -11.30 -7.65
CA LEU A 86 15.80 -12.67 -7.15
C LEU A 86 16.85 -13.60 -7.79
N MET A 87 17.21 -13.38 -9.04
CA MET A 87 18.21 -14.18 -9.74
C MET A 87 19.65 -13.93 -9.29
N ARG A 88 19.89 -12.91 -8.44
CA ARG A 88 21.21 -12.67 -7.86
C ARG A 88 21.66 -13.86 -6.99
N PRO A 89 22.98 -14.14 -6.91
CA PRO A 89 23.50 -15.35 -6.25
C PRO A 89 23.03 -15.52 -4.79
N GLU A 90 22.83 -14.42 -4.07
CA GLU A 90 22.45 -14.38 -2.66
C GLU A 90 21.04 -14.94 -2.40
N TYR A 91 20.16 -14.85 -3.40
CA TYR A 91 18.75 -15.23 -3.31
C TYR A 91 18.39 -16.44 -4.17
N ARG A 92 19.04 -16.63 -5.32
CA ARG A 92 18.67 -17.65 -6.33
C ARG A 92 18.50 -19.05 -5.75
N HIS A 93 19.37 -19.46 -4.85
CA HIS A 93 19.34 -20.79 -4.23
C HIS A 93 18.22 -20.96 -3.18
N LYS A 94 17.71 -19.85 -2.63
CA LYS A 94 16.64 -19.81 -1.64
C LYS A 94 15.24 -19.80 -2.26
N ILE A 95 15.14 -19.55 -3.57
CA ILE A 95 13.87 -19.59 -4.30
C ILE A 95 13.40 -21.04 -4.43
N ASP A 96 12.13 -21.28 -4.14
CA ASP A 96 11.50 -22.58 -4.34
C ASP A 96 11.71 -23.07 -5.79
N PRO A 97 12.18 -24.32 -6.00
CA PRO A 97 12.37 -24.91 -7.32
C PRO A 97 11.16 -24.79 -8.26
N LYS A 98 9.92 -24.77 -7.72
CA LYS A 98 8.69 -24.65 -8.52
C LYS A 98 8.58 -23.31 -9.25
N TYR A 99 9.15 -22.25 -8.69
CA TYR A 99 9.12 -20.90 -9.26
C TYR A 99 10.41 -20.54 -9.98
N ARG A 100 11.55 -21.08 -9.52
CA ARG A 100 12.89 -20.72 -10.03
C ARG A 100 13.00 -20.75 -11.56
N LYS A 101 12.57 -21.84 -12.21
CA LYS A 101 12.65 -21.97 -13.68
C LYS A 101 11.80 -20.91 -14.41
N LYS A 102 10.62 -20.58 -13.88
CA LYS A 102 9.73 -19.59 -14.47
C LYS A 102 10.30 -18.17 -14.35
N ILE A 103 10.83 -17.85 -13.17
CA ILE A 103 11.47 -16.54 -12.93
C ILE A 103 12.72 -16.39 -13.79
N GLU A 104 13.54 -17.43 -13.93
CA GLU A 104 14.72 -17.40 -14.81
C GLU A 104 14.34 -17.17 -16.28
N ALA A 105 13.29 -17.82 -16.76
CA ALA A 105 12.80 -17.61 -18.13
C ALA A 105 12.35 -16.16 -18.37
N MET A 106 11.71 -15.53 -17.37
CA MET A 106 11.27 -14.14 -17.43
C MET A 106 12.45 -13.16 -17.53
N VAL A 107 13.56 -13.40 -16.82
CA VAL A 107 14.75 -12.54 -16.91
C VAL A 107 15.47 -12.70 -18.25
N ARG A 108 15.43 -13.89 -18.85
CA ARG A 108 16.07 -14.14 -20.17
C ARG A 108 15.33 -13.47 -21.33
N ARG A 109 14.03 -13.24 -21.21
CA ARG A 109 13.18 -12.61 -22.22
C ARG A 109 12.38 -11.48 -21.55
N PRO A 110 13.01 -10.32 -21.34
CA PRO A 110 12.34 -9.21 -20.68
C PRO A 110 11.15 -8.71 -21.51
N ASP A 111 10.06 -8.42 -20.81
CA ASP A 111 8.92 -7.67 -21.32
C ASP A 111 8.82 -6.41 -20.45
N THR A 112 8.94 -5.25 -21.08
CA THR A 112 8.94 -3.95 -20.42
C THR A 112 7.58 -3.26 -20.48
N SER A 113 6.53 -3.95 -20.91
CA SER A 113 5.17 -3.40 -20.82
C SER A 113 4.77 -3.18 -19.37
N GLU A 114 4.02 -2.11 -19.12
CA GLU A 114 3.61 -1.70 -17.80
C GLU A 114 2.27 -0.99 -17.95
N ILE A 115 1.29 -1.38 -17.14
CA ILE A 115 -0.01 -0.72 -17.14
C ILE A 115 0.16 0.60 -16.38
N GLU A 116 -0.28 1.68 -17.01
CA GLU A 116 -0.30 2.99 -16.36
C GLU A 116 -1.22 2.96 -15.14
N GLU A 117 -0.80 3.68 -14.11
CA GLU A 117 -1.58 3.78 -12.90
C GLU A 117 -2.64 4.85 -13.06
N GLU A 118 -3.85 4.56 -12.58
CA GLU A 118 -4.90 5.57 -12.50
C GLU A 118 -4.45 6.75 -11.64
N THR A 119 -4.89 7.93 -12.02
CA THR A 119 -4.56 9.17 -11.32
C THR A 119 -5.80 9.76 -10.68
N SER A 120 -5.60 10.46 -9.56
CA SER A 120 -6.67 11.12 -8.82
C SER A 120 -6.12 12.38 -8.14
N PRO A 121 -6.96 13.34 -7.74
CA PRO A 121 -6.49 14.63 -7.22
C PRO A 121 -5.89 14.50 -5.81
N CYS A 122 -4.84 15.28 -5.55
CA CYS A 122 -4.24 15.44 -4.23
C CYS A 122 -5.25 16.12 -3.26
N PRO A 123 -5.43 15.60 -2.04
CA PRO A 123 -6.36 16.18 -1.07
C PRO A 123 -5.89 17.50 -0.47
N TYR A 124 -4.68 17.99 -0.76
CA TYR A 124 -4.24 19.32 -0.32
C TYR A 124 -4.43 20.37 -1.42
N CYS A 125 -3.83 20.15 -2.60
CA CYS A 125 -3.74 21.15 -3.66
C CYS A 125 -4.50 20.79 -4.94
N GLY A 126 -5.13 19.62 -5.03
CA GLY A 126 -5.86 19.16 -6.22
C GLY A 126 -4.98 18.70 -7.39
N PHE A 127 -3.65 18.66 -7.24
CA PHE A 127 -2.74 18.16 -8.27
C PHE A 127 -3.03 16.68 -8.57
N THR A 128 -3.19 16.33 -9.85
CA THR A 128 -3.45 14.94 -10.30
C THR A 128 -2.18 14.10 -10.25
N LEU A 129 -2.19 13.02 -9.47
CA LEU A 129 -1.05 12.10 -9.31
C LEU A 129 -1.51 10.64 -9.25
N PRO A 130 -0.61 9.66 -9.48
CA PRO A 130 -0.93 8.23 -9.36
C PRO A 130 -1.48 7.88 -7.98
N GLN A 131 -2.49 7.00 -7.92
CA GLN A 131 -3.21 6.64 -6.70
C GLN A 131 -2.33 6.08 -5.56
N CYS A 132 -1.18 5.47 -5.86
CA CYS A 132 -0.27 4.87 -4.88
C CYS A 132 0.84 5.83 -4.44
N GLU A 133 0.94 7.01 -5.04
CA GLU A 133 1.91 8.04 -4.71
C GLU A 133 1.48 8.77 -3.42
N LEU A 134 2.33 8.70 -2.39
CA LEU A 134 2.01 9.27 -1.09
C LEU A 134 2.76 10.58 -0.82
N ILE A 135 3.54 11.09 -1.77
CA ILE A 135 4.18 12.40 -1.68
C ILE A 135 3.74 13.20 -2.89
N CYS A 136 2.97 14.27 -2.66
CA CYS A 136 2.47 15.06 -3.79
C CYS A 136 3.60 15.86 -4.44
N PRO A 137 3.86 15.72 -5.75
CA PRO A 137 4.92 16.47 -6.41
C PRO A 137 4.60 17.97 -6.51
N GLY A 138 3.32 18.36 -6.45
CA GLY A 138 2.86 19.75 -6.51
C GLY A 138 3.03 20.53 -5.20
N CYS A 139 2.57 19.98 -4.07
CA CYS A 139 2.64 20.66 -2.77
C CYS A 139 3.68 20.08 -1.79
N LYS A 140 4.37 19.00 -2.16
CA LYS A 140 5.39 18.30 -1.35
C LYS A 140 4.90 17.72 -0.02
N ASN A 141 3.60 17.75 0.23
CA ASN A 141 3.01 17.13 1.43
C ASN A 141 2.98 15.60 1.32
N ASN A 142 3.17 14.94 2.46
CA ASN A 142 2.85 13.54 2.65
C ASN A 142 1.32 13.38 2.65
N LEU A 143 0.81 12.52 1.79
CA LEU A 143 -0.61 12.26 1.66
C LEU A 143 -1.06 11.18 2.65
N PRO A 144 -2.18 11.39 3.36
CA PRO A 144 -2.85 10.32 4.07
C PRO A 144 -3.19 9.19 3.10
N TYR A 145 -3.10 7.95 3.58
CA TYR A 145 -3.39 6.76 2.79
C TYR A 145 -4.62 6.03 3.33
N CYS A 146 -5.37 5.45 2.40
CA CYS A 146 -6.54 4.63 2.68
C CYS A 146 -6.14 3.31 3.31
N ILE A 147 -6.67 2.99 4.48
CA ILE A 147 -6.39 1.69 5.11
C ILE A 147 -7.00 0.50 4.36
N ALA A 148 -7.96 0.70 3.46
CA ALA A 148 -8.58 -0.39 2.70
C ALA A 148 -7.84 -0.73 1.39
N THR A 149 -7.16 0.24 0.77
CA THR A 149 -6.50 0.06 -0.55
C THR A 149 -5.00 0.36 -0.54
N GLY A 150 -4.54 1.16 0.42
CA GLY A 150 -3.18 1.71 0.44
C GLY A 150 -2.95 2.89 -0.51
N HIS A 151 -3.98 3.36 -1.22
CA HIS A 151 -3.92 4.54 -2.09
C HIS A 151 -3.93 5.84 -1.28
N HIS A 152 -3.57 6.98 -1.87
CA HIS A 152 -3.80 8.28 -1.23
C HIS A 152 -5.31 8.58 -1.12
N MET A 153 -5.64 9.38 -0.11
CA MET A 153 -7.03 9.74 0.20
C MET A 153 -7.58 10.84 -0.73
N LEU A 154 -8.91 10.84 -0.91
CA LEU A 154 -9.66 11.84 -1.68
C LEU A 154 -10.63 12.58 -0.76
N LYS A 155 -10.84 13.89 -0.99
CA LYS A 155 -11.72 14.71 -0.13
C LYS A 155 -13.18 14.26 -0.22
N GLU A 156 -13.60 13.93 -1.43
CA GLU A 156 -14.97 13.56 -1.80
C GLU A 156 -15.36 12.14 -1.40
N ASP A 157 -14.38 11.31 -1.04
CA ASP A 157 -14.56 9.91 -0.66
C ASP A 157 -13.77 9.62 0.61
N TRP A 158 -14.20 10.21 1.73
CA TRP A 158 -13.51 10.11 3.02
C TRP A 158 -14.37 9.42 4.07
N SER A 159 -13.72 8.57 4.87
CA SER A 159 -14.26 7.98 6.11
C SER A 159 -13.11 7.65 7.04
N VAL A 160 -13.44 7.27 8.27
CA VAL A 160 -12.45 6.82 9.26
C VAL A 160 -12.93 5.56 9.94
N CYS A 161 -12.00 4.72 10.38
CA CYS A 161 -12.33 3.64 11.28
C CYS A 161 -12.75 4.20 12.65
N PRO A 162 -13.93 3.86 13.21
CA PRO A 162 -14.38 4.36 14.50
C PRO A 162 -13.54 3.86 15.69
N HIS A 163 -12.71 2.83 15.49
CA HIS A 163 -11.89 2.24 16.55
C HIS A 163 -10.45 2.78 16.59
N CYS A 164 -9.88 3.11 15.43
CA CYS A 164 -8.48 3.54 15.35
C CYS A 164 -8.28 4.88 14.65
N GLU A 165 -9.36 5.54 14.22
CA GLU A 165 -9.38 6.87 13.60
C GLU A 165 -8.54 7.02 12.32
N PHE A 166 -8.06 5.91 11.76
CA PHE A 166 -7.31 5.92 10.52
C PHE A 166 -8.23 6.17 9.32
N PRO A 167 -7.79 6.98 8.34
CA PRO A 167 -8.59 7.32 7.18
C PRO A 167 -8.72 6.16 6.20
N ALA A 168 -9.89 6.08 5.57
CA ALA A 168 -10.20 5.14 4.51
C ALA A 168 -11.09 5.81 3.47
N LEU A 169 -10.87 5.50 2.20
CA LEU A 169 -11.82 5.85 1.15
C LEU A 169 -13.16 5.19 1.48
N TYR A 170 -14.22 5.97 1.66
CA TYR A 170 -15.52 5.45 2.13
C TYR A 170 -16.01 4.33 1.23
N SER A 171 -16.04 4.57 -0.09
CA SER A 171 -16.47 3.59 -1.09
C SER A 171 -15.69 2.28 -0.99
N GLN A 172 -14.37 2.35 -0.78
CA GLN A 172 -13.50 1.19 -0.72
C GLN A 172 -13.57 0.45 0.61
N LEU A 173 -13.77 1.16 1.71
CA LEU A 173 -13.94 0.55 3.02
C LEU A 173 -15.26 -0.22 3.10
N ILE A 174 -16.36 0.33 2.58
CA ILE A 174 -17.63 -0.39 2.49
C ILE A 174 -17.47 -1.67 1.67
N LEU A 175 -16.87 -1.58 0.47
CA LEU A 175 -16.62 -2.76 -0.38
C LEU A 175 -15.71 -3.80 0.29
N LEU A 176 -14.76 -3.38 1.12
CA LEU A 176 -13.91 -4.31 1.88
C LEU A 176 -14.73 -5.05 2.94
N LEU A 177 -15.61 -4.32 3.65
CA LEU A 177 -16.41 -4.85 4.74
C LEU A 177 -17.57 -5.77 4.29
N GLU A 178 -17.86 -5.84 2.99
CA GLU A 178 -18.76 -6.85 2.43
C GLU A 178 -18.20 -8.28 2.56
N THR A 179 -16.87 -8.41 2.62
CA THR A 179 -16.17 -9.71 2.65
C THR A 179 -15.33 -9.92 3.90
N GLU A 180 -14.80 -8.85 4.48
CA GLU A 180 -14.00 -8.86 5.70
C GLU A 180 -14.81 -8.26 6.85
N SER A 181 -14.71 -8.80 8.07
CA SER A 181 -15.47 -8.30 9.23
C SER A 181 -14.62 -7.51 10.22
N VAL A 182 -13.41 -7.12 9.82
CA VAL A 182 -12.41 -6.50 10.69
C VAL A 182 -11.71 -5.33 9.98
N CYS A 183 -11.32 -4.33 10.75
CA CYS A 183 -10.48 -3.25 10.26
C CYS A 183 -9.07 -3.79 9.90
N PRO A 184 -8.55 -3.53 8.68
CA PRO A 184 -7.24 -4.05 8.27
C PRO A 184 -6.07 -3.40 9.01
N MET A 185 -6.29 -2.27 9.70
CA MET A 185 -5.26 -1.56 10.46
C MET A 185 -5.22 -2.00 11.93
N CYS A 186 -6.36 -1.99 12.64
CA CYS A 186 -6.41 -2.31 14.07
C CYS A 186 -6.93 -3.72 14.40
N SER A 187 -7.43 -4.47 13.41
CA SER A 187 -8.03 -5.80 13.59
C SER A 187 -9.30 -5.86 14.46
N GLU A 188 -9.84 -4.70 14.89
CA GLU A 188 -11.13 -4.65 15.57
C GLU A 188 -12.28 -5.01 14.63
N THR A 189 -13.33 -5.61 15.19
CA THR A 189 -14.51 -5.99 14.42
C THR A 189 -15.22 -4.72 13.93
N LEU A 190 -15.39 -4.62 12.61
CA LEU A 190 -15.97 -3.45 11.97
C LEU A 190 -17.04 -3.92 10.98
N SER A 191 -18.19 -3.24 10.98
CA SER A 191 -19.29 -3.48 10.06
C SER A 191 -19.61 -2.23 9.24
N VAL A 192 -20.22 -2.42 8.07
CA VAL A 192 -20.65 -1.36 7.14
C VAL A 192 -21.44 -0.26 7.86
N ASN A 193 -22.31 -0.63 8.80
CA ASN A 193 -23.20 0.30 9.51
C ASN A 193 -22.47 1.25 10.48
N GLN A 194 -21.22 0.94 10.85
CA GLN A 194 -20.42 1.76 11.76
C GLN A 194 -19.52 2.76 11.01
N VAL A 195 -19.51 2.71 9.67
CA VAL A 195 -18.69 3.58 8.84
C VAL A 195 -19.55 4.68 8.27
N GLU A 196 -19.23 5.92 8.63
CA GLU A 196 -19.91 7.11 8.12
C GLU A 196 -19.03 7.81 7.08
N LYS A 197 -19.66 8.30 6.02
CA LYS A 197 -19.00 9.16 5.05
C LYS A 197 -18.81 10.53 5.67
N MET A 198 -17.59 11.05 5.60
CA MET A 198 -17.26 12.36 6.12
C MET A 198 -17.29 13.41 5.01
N ASP A 199 -17.99 14.51 5.25
CA ASP A 199 -18.02 15.66 4.34
C ASP A 199 -16.89 16.67 4.63
N ASP A 200 -16.47 16.77 5.90
CA ASP A 200 -15.36 17.62 6.32
C ASP A 200 -14.18 16.79 6.83
N CYS A 201 -13.10 16.76 6.05
CA CYS A 201 -11.83 16.09 6.38
C CYS A 201 -10.72 17.06 6.78
N SER A 202 -11.04 18.34 7.04
CA SER A 202 -10.05 19.40 7.29
C SER A 202 -9.15 19.11 8.50
N SER A 203 -9.65 18.41 9.51
CA SER A 203 -8.87 17.99 10.69
C SER A 203 -7.74 17.02 10.36
N TYR A 204 -7.89 16.20 9.31
CA TYR A 204 -6.89 15.23 8.86
C TYR A 204 -5.91 15.80 7.81
N LEU A 205 -6.24 16.96 7.26
CA LEU A 205 -5.46 17.66 6.24
C LEU A 205 -4.73 18.88 6.79
N GLN A 206 -4.55 18.96 8.12
CA GLN A 206 -3.66 19.96 8.68
C GLN A 206 -2.22 19.59 8.34
N PRO A 207 -1.46 20.42 7.61
CA PRO A 207 -0.03 20.22 7.49
C PRO A 207 0.56 20.23 8.90
N ASP A 208 1.44 19.27 9.21
CA ASP A 208 2.28 19.33 10.42
C ASP A 208 2.79 20.76 10.53
N GLN A 209 2.30 21.51 11.52
CA GLN A 209 2.67 22.91 11.66
C GLN A 209 4.19 22.96 11.88
N SER A 210 4.87 23.36 10.81
CA SER A 210 6.13 24.11 10.75
C SER A 210 7.22 23.69 11.73
N GLU A 211 8.29 23.13 11.16
CA GLU A 211 9.65 23.35 11.64
C GLU A 211 9.82 24.79 12.14
N HIS A 212 9.94 24.98 13.45
CA HIS A 212 10.66 26.05 14.12
C HIS A 212 11.47 25.40 15.25
#